data_AF-A0AAE8VT88-F1
#
_entry.id   AF-A0AAE8VT88-F1
#
_cell.length_a   1.000
_cell.length_b   1.000
_cell.length_c   1.000
_cell.angle_alpha   90.00
_cell.angle_beta   90.00
_cell.angle_gamma   90.00
#
_symmetry.space_group_name_H-M   'P 1'
#
loop_
_entity.id
_entity.type
_entity.pdbx_description
1 polymer ?
#
loop_
_entity_poly.entity_id
_entity_poly.type
_entity_poly.pdbx_seq_one_letter_code
_entity_poly.pdbx_strand_id
1 'polypeptide(L)'
;MRTRTSSSALTASACALLLALTLTACGDDEVELPMASNTEGVAGYLDKNIGCTDTDYWSGAELAMIKSEISDSLDGGGECELGDDSDIDFLHVSNMTEFQKDVALLDENADEPLMVGMDFALDVDDDHIQTFLDKGLMLLDCDPGMQTPEGYARVEAEGGCVLTNYVRPSDDSDY
;
A
#
# COMPACT_ATOMS: atom_id res chain seq x y z
N MET A 1 40.13 48.94 -27.87
CA MET A 1 39.34 49.30 -26.68
C MET A 1 38.00 48.58 -26.79
N ARG A 2 37.61 47.93 -25.69
CA ARG A 2 36.42 47.10 -25.37
C ARG A 2 35.09 47.60 -26.00
N THR A 3 34.00 46.86 -26.25
CA THR A 3 33.54 45.46 -26.11
C THR A 3 32.17 45.38 -26.82
N ARG A 4 31.83 44.23 -27.43
CA ARG A 4 30.44 43.86 -27.84
C ARG A 4 29.57 43.65 -26.61
N THR A 5 28.28 43.97 -26.66
CA THR A 5 27.23 43.04 -26.17
C THR A 5 25.85 43.39 -26.75
N SER A 6 25.32 42.49 -27.58
CA SER A 6 23.89 42.38 -27.87
C SER A 6 23.32 41.36 -26.89
N SER A 7 22.26 41.73 -26.17
CA SER A 7 21.51 40.83 -25.31
C SER A 7 20.37 40.22 -26.12
N SER A 8 20.44 38.91 -26.39
CA SER A 8 19.29 38.11 -26.80
C SER A 8 18.86 37.30 -25.59
N ALA A 9 17.65 37.55 -25.10
CA ALA A 9 17.02 36.73 -24.07
C ALA A 9 16.52 35.44 -24.71
N LEU A 10 17.11 34.31 -24.31
CA LEU A 10 16.59 32.98 -24.61
C LEU A 10 15.69 32.56 -23.45
N THR A 11 14.39 32.42 -23.73
CA THR A 11 13.41 31.80 -22.84
C THR A 11 13.74 30.32 -22.70
N ALA A 12 14.29 29.92 -21.56
CA ALA A 12 14.45 28.53 -21.19
C ALA A 12 13.09 27.98 -20.73
N SER A 13 12.49 27.13 -21.56
CA SER A 13 11.38 26.28 -21.19
C SER A 13 11.92 25.24 -20.19
N ALA A 14 11.52 25.38 -18.93
CA ALA A 14 11.76 24.37 -17.91
C ALA A 14 10.74 23.26 -18.11
N CYS A 15 11.14 22.19 -18.82
CA CYS A 15 10.51 20.88 -18.63
C CYS A 15 10.78 20.47 -17.18
N ALA A 16 9.77 20.64 -16.32
CA ALA A 16 9.75 20.03 -15.01
C ALA A 16 9.82 18.51 -15.21
N LEU A 17 10.97 17.93 -14.87
CA LEU A 17 11.18 16.50 -14.77
C LEU A 17 10.26 16.00 -13.65
N LEU A 18 9.17 15.33 -14.03
CA LEU A 18 8.42 14.44 -13.15
C LEU A 18 9.40 13.33 -12.74
N LEU A 19 9.78 13.33 -11.46
CA LEU A 19 10.47 12.22 -10.81
C LEU A 19 9.48 11.06 -10.71
N ALA A 20 9.42 10.25 -11.77
CA ALA A 20 8.90 8.90 -11.66
C ALA A 20 9.93 8.11 -10.84
N LEU A 21 9.60 7.84 -9.57
CA LEU A 21 10.32 6.89 -8.73
C LEU A 21 9.99 5.48 -9.23
N THR A 22 10.53 5.12 -10.39
CA THR A 22 10.45 3.75 -10.90
C THR A 22 11.42 2.91 -10.09
N LEU A 23 10.89 2.13 -9.13
CA LEU A 23 11.62 1.03 -8.52
C LEU A 23 11.89 0.02 -9.63
N THR A 24 13.10 0.02 -10.16
CA THR A 24 13.49 -0.90 -11.25
C THR A 24 13.72 -2.29 -10.66
N ALA A 25 12.65 -3.07 -10.55
CA ALA A 25 12.71 -4.53 -10.52
C ALA A 25 12.57 -5.03 -11.97
N CYS A 26 13.50 -5.87 -12.43
CA CYS A 26 13.45 -6.46 -13.76
C CYS A 26 12.24 -7.41 -13.90
N GLY A 27 11.15 -6.91 -14.46
CA GLY A 27 9.98 -7.67 -14.94
C GLY A 27 9.04 -6.70 -15.65
N ASP A 28 8.71 -6.97 -16.91
CA ASP A 28 7.99 -6.07 -17.83
C ASP A 28 6.51 -5.80 -17.46
N ASP A 29 6.09 -6.06 -16.23
CA ASP A 29 4.74 -5.78 -15.74
C ASP A 29 4.84 -4.85 -14.52
N GLU A 30 4.95 -3.55 -14.79
CA GLU A 30 4.95 -2.50 -13.77
C GLU A 30 3.54 -2.44 -13.17
N VAL A 31 3.34 -3.08 -12.01
CA VAL A 31 2.07 -2.98 -11.27
C VAL A 31 2.03 -1.60 -10.62
N GLU A 32 1.24 -0.71 -11.20
CA GLU A 32 0.98 0.62 -10.64
C GLU A 32 -0.08 0.48 -9.53
N LEU A 33 0.39 0.55 -8.28
CA LEU A 33 -0.49 0.48 -7.11
C LEU A 33 -1.21 1.82 -6.89
N PRO A 34 -2.45 1.80 -6.35
CA PRO A 34 -3.13 3.00 -5.88
C PRO A 34 -2.33 3.77 -4.82
N MET A 35 -2.51 5.09 -4.78
CA MET A 35 -1.91 5.99 -3.79
C MET A 35 -2.99 6.82 -3.11
N ALA A 36 -2.85 7.06 -1.81
CA ALA A 36 -3.77 7.81 -0.98
C ALA A 36 -3.18 9.15 -0.46
N SER A 37 -1.86 9.30 -0.40
CA SER A 37 -1.10 10.49 0.02
C SER A 37 -1.21 10.92 1.49
N ASN A 38 -2.32 10.62 2.16
CA ASN A 38 -2.53 10.83 3.60
C ASN A 38 -3.67 9.97 4.12
N THR A 39 -3.88 9.98 5.44
CA THR A 39 -4.94 9.23 6.15
C THR A 39 -6.34 9.50 5.60
N GLU A 40 -6.72 10.76 5.39
CA GLU A 40 -8.03 11.10 4.82
C GLU A 40 -8.17 10.63 3.36
N GLY A 41 -7.07 10.55 2.63
CA GLY A 41 -7.01 9.98 1.30
C GLY A 41 -7.26 8.47 1.29
N VAL A 42 -6.82 7.75 2.33
CA VAL A 42 -7.10 6.31 2.48
C VAL A 42 -8.59 6.11 2.75
N ALA A 43 -9.16 6.88 3.69
CA ALA A 43 -10.60 6.87 3.94
C ALA A 43 -11.41 7.21 2.68
N GLY A 44 -10.99 8.22 1.91
CA GLY A 44 -11.61 8.56 0.63
C GLY A 44 -11.47 7.48 -0.44
N TYR A 45 -10.40 6.69 -0.41
CA TYR A 45 -10.25 5.52 -1.26
C TYR A 45 -11.26 4.42 -0.88
N LEU A 46 -11.43 4.16 0.42
CA LEU A 46 -12.40 3.18 0.93
C LEU A 46 -13.84 3.59 0.61
N ASP A 47 -14.25 4.81 0.98
CA ASP A 47 -15.59 5.35 0.68
C ASP A 47 -15.94 5.20 -0.81
N LYS A 48 -15.01 5.56 -1.69
CA LYS A 48 -15.21 5.46 -3.14
C LYS A 48 -15.40 4.03 -3.64
N ASN A 49 -14.72 3.04 -3.05
CA ASN A 49 -14.61 1.70 -3.61
C ASN A 49 -15.51 0.67 -2.92
N ILE A 50 -15.77 0.81 -1.62
CA ILE A 50 -16.58 -0.13 -0.84
C ILE A 50 -17.80 0.55 -0.17
N GLY A 51 -17.79 1.87 -0.01
CA GLY A 51 -18.94 2.63 0.52
C GLY A 51 -18.97 2.69 2.05
N CYS A 52 -17.89 3.25 2.62
CA CYS A 52 -17.74 3.53 4.05
C CYS A 52 -18.94 4.30 4.62
N THR A 53 -19.64 3.74 5.60
CA THR A 53 -20.78 4.41 6.24
C THR A 53 -20.36 5.40 7.30
N ASP A 54 -19.28 5.11 8.01
CA ASP A 54 -18.61 6.03 8.92
C ASP A 54 -17.09 5.77 8.91
N THR A 55 -16.31 6.79 9.27
CA THR A 55 -14.85 6.68 9.35
C THR A 55 -14.37 7.18 10.70
N ASP A 56 -13.84 6.27 11.49
CA ASP A 56 -13.28 6.56 12.80
C ASP A 56 -11.76 6.60 12.74
N TYR A 57 -11.21 7.82 12.82
CA TYR A 57 -9.76 8.02 12.81
C TYR A 57 -9.17 7.72 14.19
N TRP A 58 -8.09 6.95 14.22
CA TRP A 58 -7.39 6.69 15.47
C TRP A 58 -6.79 7.98 16.05
N SER A 59 -6.97 8.13 17.37
CA SER A 59 -6.30 9.19 18.11
C SER A 59 -4.79 8.99 18.12
N GLY A 60 -4.04 10.05 18.43
CA GLY A 60 -2.59 9.95 18.54
C GLY A 60 -2.11 8.95 19.61
N ALA A 61 -2.95 8.59 20.59
CA ALA A 61 -2.62 7.58 21.59
C ALA A 61 -2.80 6.15 21.02
N GLU A 62 -3.88 5.90 20.29
CA GLU A 62 -4.12 4.64 19.59
C GLU A 62 -3.05 4.38 18.53
N LEU A 63 -2.79 5.37 17.66
CA LEU A 63 -1.74 5.27 16.65
C LEU A 63 -0.36 4.99 17.28
N ALA A 64 -0.05 5.56 18.44
CA ALA A 64 1.22 5.28 19.12
C ALA A 64 1.33 3.83 19.62
N MET A 65 0.23 3.22 20.02
CA MET A 65 0.20 1.79 20.39
C MET A 65 0.41 0.93 19.14
N ILE A 66 -0.34 1.20 18.08
CA ILE A 66 -0.26 0.46 16.81
C ILE A 66 1.15 0.58 16.19
N LYS A 67 1.76 1.77 16.21
CA LYS A 67 3.17 1.94 15.78
C LYS A 67 4.15 1.07 16.55
N SER A 68 3.91 0.88 17.86
CA SER A 68 4.80 0.08 18.71
C SER A 68 4.64 -1.42 18.50
N GLU A 69 3.50 -1.83 17.98
CA GLU A 69 3.17 -3.24 17.69
C GLU A 69 3.55 -3.60 16.25
N ILE A 70 3.27 -2.71 15.29
CA ILE A 70 3.42 -2.96 13.86
C ILE A 70 4.67 -2.26 13.30
N SER A 71 4.67 -0.93 13.23
CA SER A 71 5.78 -0.18 12.62
C SER A 71 5.77 1.31 12.96
N ASP A 72 6.95 1.86 13.21
CA ASP A 72 7.16 3.31 13.34
C ASP A 72 6.95 4.08 12.02
N SER A 73 6.81 3.38 10.89
CA SER A 73 6.52 3.95 9.57
C SER A 73 5.10 4.46 9.41
N LEU A 74 4.19 4.12 10.33
CA LEU A 74 2.80 4.58 10.31
C LEU A 74 2.72 6.05 10.76
N ASP A 75 1.96 6.87 10.04
CA ASP A 75 1.70 8.27 10.37
C ASP A 75 0.19 8.61 10.43
N GLY A 76 -0.67 7.61 10.21
CA GLY A 76 -2.09 7.68 10.51
C GLY A 76 -2.81 6.38 10.22
N GLY A 77 -4.09 6.33 10.58
CA GLY A 77 -4.96 5.20 10.33
C GLY A 77 -6.33 5.42 10.95
N GLY A 78 -7.18 4.41 10.85
CA GLY A 78 -8.53 4.42 11.35
C GLY A 78 -9.30 3.21 10.86
N GLU A 79 -10.59 3.26 11.08
CA GLU A 79 -11.52 2.17 10.81
C GLU A 79 -12.59 2.70 9.84
N CYS A 80 -12.93 1.90 8.86
CA CYS A 80 -14.01 2.18 7.93
C CYS A 80 -15.17 1.23 8.19
N GLU A 81 -16.28 1.76 8.71
CA GLU A 81 -17.47 0.95 8.98
C GLU A 81 -18.21 0.61 7.68
N LEU A 82 -18.57 -0.66 7.51
CA LEU A 82 -19.45 -1.17 6.48
C LEU A 82 -20.72 -1.66 7.21
N GLY A 83 -21.90 -1.19 6.80
CA GLY A 83 -23.11 -1.19 7.64
C GLY A 83 -23.70 -2.53 8.14
N ASP A 84 -22.97 -3.64 8.06
CA ASP A 84 -23.26 -4.98 8.58
C ASP A 84 -22.36 -5.43 9.76
N ASP A 85 -21.89 -4.47 10.56
CA ASP A 85 -20.97 -4.64 11.71
C ASP A 85 -19.56 -5.14 11.29
N SER A 86 -19.21 -5.06 10.00
CA SER A 86 -17.83 -5.24 9.54
C SER A 86 -17.12 -3.90 9.41
N ASP A 87 -15.82 -3.94 9.63
CA ASP A 87 -14.95 -2.80 9.56
C ASP A 87 -13.68 -3.15 8.77
N ILE A 88 -13.14 -2.14 8.11
CA ILE A 88 -11.83 -2.23 7.47
C ILE A 88 -10.89 -1.31 8.22
N ASP A 89 -9.90 -1.90 8.89
CA ASP A 89 -8.77 -1.15 9.43
C ASP A 89 -7.89 -0.67 8.29
N PHE A 90 -7.48 0.59 8.36
CA PHE A 90 -6.62 1.18 7.36
C PHE A 90 -5.46 1.95 7.98
N LEU A 91 -4.32 1.85 7.29
CA LEU A 91 -3.05 2.41 7.70
C LEU A 91 -2.55 3.35 6.60
N HIS A 92 -2.22 4.60 6.96
CA HIS A 92 -1.37 5.42 6.11
C HIS A 92 0.10 5.22 6.51
N VAL A 93 0.94 5.01 5.50
CA VAL A 93 2.30 4.51 5.64
C VAL A 93 3.27 5.51 5.02
N SER A 94 4.02 6.20 5.88
CA SER A 94 5.02 7.19 5.46
C SER A 94 6.27 6.58 4.80
N ASN A 95 6.57 5.31 5.12
CA ASN A 95 7.71 4.58 4.59
C ASN A 95 7.35 3.10 4.32
N MET A 96 6.84 2.82 3.13
CA MET A 96 6.39 1.48 2.74
C MET A 96 7.51 0.43 2.79
N THR A 97 8.75 0.83 2.50
CA THR A 97 9.91 -0.07 2.51
C THR A 97 10.28 -0.55 3.91
N GLU A 98 10.08 0.30 4.93
CA GLU A 98 10.33 -0.04 6.33
C GLU A 98 9.12 -0.77 6.92
N PHE A 99 7.91 -0.31 6.62
CA PHE A 99 6.67 -1.00 6.98
C PHE A 99 6.67 -2.47 6.56
N GLN A 100 6.95 -2.79 5.30
CA GLN A 100 7.01 -4.18 4.81
C GLN A 100 8.10 -5.01 5.52
N LYS A 101 9.23 -4.40 5.90
CA LYS A 101 10.27 -5.09 6.68
C LYS A 101 9.81 -5.38 8.10
N ASP A 102 9.10 -4.45 8.72
CA ASP A 102 8.60 -4.61 10.08
C ASP A 102 7.48 -5.65 10.13
N VAL A 103 6.55 -5.63 9.17
CA VAL A 103 5.49 -6.66 8.99
C VAL A 103 6.12 -8.04 8.83
N ALA A 104 7.18 -8.18 8.02
CA ALA A 104 7.89 -9.45 7.84
C ALA A 104 8.53 -10.02 9.13
N LEU A 105 8.71 -9.18 10.16
CA LEU A 105 9.31 -9.55 11.44
C LEU A 105 8.26 -9.85 12.53
N LEU A 106 6.98 -9.58 12.26
CA LEU A 106 5.91 -9.95 13.18
C LEU A 106 5.85 -11.48 13.25
N ASP A 107 5.99 -12.04 14.47
CA ASP A 107 6.16 -13.48 14.73
C ASP A 107 4.84 -14.25 14.70
N GLU A 108 3.94 -13.81 13.82
CA GLU A 108 2.62 -14.40 13.62
C GLU A 108 2.53 -14.70 12.14
N ASN A 109 2.19 -15.95 11.79
CA ASN A 109 1.54 -16.14 10.50
C ASN A 109 0.24 -15.34 10.66
N ALA A 110 0.28 -14.05 10.29
CA ALA A 110 -0.93 -13.27 10.20
C ALA A 110 -1.82 -14.11 9.28
N ASP A 111 -2.89 -14.66 9.84
CA ASP A 111 -3.70 -15.65 9.15
C ASP A 111 -4.25 -15.04 7.84
N GLU A 112 -4.28 -13.71 7.76
CA GLU A 112 -4.73 -12.92 6.63
C GLU A 112 -3.66 -11.91 6.15
N PRO A 113 -3.33 -11.89 4.85
CA PRO A 113 -2.38 -10.94 4.29
C PRO A 113 -2.98 -9.52 4.15
N LEU A 114 -2.21 -8.51 4.54
CA LEU A 114 -2.59 -7.10 4.32
C LEU A 114 -2.73 -6.77 2.83
N MET A 115 -3.73 -5.96 2.48
CA MET A 115 -3.88 -5.39 1.15
C MET A 115 -3.14 -4.05 1.06
N VAL A 116 -2.19 -3.91 0.14
CA VAL A 116 -1.30 -2.73 0.07
C VAL A 116 -1.46 -1.91 -1.21
N GLY A 117 -1.44 -0.60 -1.02
CA GLY A 117 -1.20 0.41 -2.05
C GLY A 117 0.24 0.91 -2.02
N MET A 118 0.52 2.05 -2.66
CA MET A 118 1.85 2.68 -2.65
C MET A 118 2.25 3.20 -1.28
N ASP A 119 1.30 3.74 -0.52
CA ASP A 119 1.52 4.47 0.74
C ASP A 119 0.44 4.17 1.79
N PHE A 120 -0.26 3.05 1.64
CA PHE A 120 -1.25 2.61 2.61
C PHE A 120 -1.40 1.09 2.61
N ALA A 121 -1.94 0.57 3.71
CA ALA A 121 -2.31 -0.83 3.86
C ALA A 121 -3.72 -0.92 4.45
N LEU A 122 -4.43 -1.99 4.13
CA LEU A 122 -5.74 -2.32 4.64
C LEU A 122 -5.69 -3.71 5.26
N ASP A 123 -6.26 -3.85 6.44
CA ASP A 123 -6.69 -5.14 6.96
C ASP A 123 -8.12 -5.36 6.51
N VAL A 124 -8.38 -6.45 5.78
CA VAL A 124 -9.67 -6.67 5.12
C VAL A 124 -10.11 -8.10 5.28
N ASP A 125 -11.40 -8.26 5.58
CA ASP A 125 -12.06 -9.56 5.54
C ASP A 125 -11.93 -10.21 4.14
N ASP A 126 -11.91 -11.55 4.13
CA ASP A 126 -11.81 -12.38 2.93
C ASP A 126 -12.84 -12.04 1.82
N ASP A 127 -14.02 -11.57 2.21
CA ASP A 127 -15.11 -11.22 1.29
C ASP A 127 -14.84 -9.91 0.52
N HIS A 128 -13.88 -9.09 0.98
CA HIS A 128 -13.49 -7.82 0.37
C HIS A 128 -12.17 -7.88 -0.40
N ILE A 129 -11.34 -8.91 -0.17
CA ILE A 129 -10.05 -9.08 -0.87
C ILE A 129 -10.20 -8.96 -2.40
N GLN A 130 -11.12 -9.72 -3.01
CA GLN A 130 -11.27 -9.69 -4.47
C GLN A 130 -11.70 -8.31 -4.99
N THR A 131 -12.53 -7.59 -4.22
CA THR A 131 -12.94 -6.23 -4.59
C THR A 131 -11.73 -5.32 -4.69
N PHE A 132 -10.81 -5.37 -3.73
CA PHE A 132 -9.64 -4.51 -3.71
C PHE A 132 -8.55 -4.93 -4.71
N LEU A 133 -8.41 -6.23 -4.99
CA LEU A 133 -7.59 -6.72 -6.10
C LEU A 133 -8.07 -6.13 -7.45
N ASP A 134 -9.39 -6.11 -7.67
CA ASP A 134 -9.99 -5.49 -8.88
C ASP A 134 -9.78 -3.96 -8.93
N LYS A 135 -9.47 -3.32 -7.79
CA LYS A 135 -9.10 -1.89 -7.69
C LYS A 135 -7.59 -1.65 -7.73
N GLY A 136 -6.78 -2.68 -7.96
CA GLY A 136 -5.35 -2.58 -8.16
C GLY A 136 -4.51 -2.62 -6.88
N LEU A 137 -5.10 -2.93 -5.72
CA LEU A 137 -4.31 -3.31 -4.55
C LEU A 137 -3.74 -4.72 -4.73
N MET A 138 -2.71 -5.04 -3.95
CA MET A 138 -2.10 -6.36 -3.92
C MET A 138 -2.00 -6.87 -2.49
N LEU A 139 -2.01 -8.17 -2.32
CA LEU A 139 -1.74 -8.85 -1.06
C LEU A 139 -0.25 -8.76 -0.75
N LEU A 140 0.11 -8.34 0.46
CA LEU A 140 1.44 -8.44 1.02
C LEU A 140 1.56 -9.79 1.74
N ASP A 141 2.23 -10.75 1.10
CA ASP A 141 2.45 -12.09 1.65
C ASP A 141 3.91 -12.24 2.07
N CYS A 142 4.14 -12.44 3.37
CA CYS A 142 5.46 -12.59 3.95
C CYS A 142 5.87 -14.04 4.23
N ASP A 143 5.06 -15.02 3.80
CA ASP A 143 5.36 -16.41 4.06
C ASP A 143 6.58 -16.90 3.27
N PRO A 144 7.57 -17.51 3.95
CA PRO A 144 8.79 -17.95 3.31
C PRO A 144 8.53 -18.91 2.15
N GLY A 145 8.97 -18.51 0.95
CA GLY A 145 8.89 -19.35 -0.23
C GLY A 145 7.51 -19.40 -0.89
N MET A 146 6.60 -18.47 -0.54
CA MET A 146 5.33 -18.26 -1.24
C MET A 146 5.51 -18.38 -2.75
N GLN A 147 4.62 -19.12 -3.43
CA GLN A 147 4.60 -19.30 -4.88
C GLN A 147 3.24 -18.90 -5.43
N THR A 148 3.24 -18.27 -6.60
CA THR A 148 2.00 -17.90 -7.29
C THR A 148 1.85 -18.79 -8.54
N PRO A 149 0.65 -19.32 -8.83
CA PRO A 149 0.42 -20.06 -10.07
C PRO A 149 0.66 -19.21 -11.31
N GLU A 150 0.89 -19.86 -12.45
CA GLU A 150 1.01 -19.16 -13.73
C GLU A 150 -0.26 -18.34 -14.02
N GLY A 151 -0.06 -17.09 -14.45
CA GLY A 151 -1.15 -16.15 -14.74
C GLY A 151 -1.49 -15.18 -13.60
N TYR A 152 -0.91 -15.37 -12.41
CA TYR A 152 -1.01 -14.41 -11.31
C TYR A 152 0.20 -13.47 -11.27
N ALA A 153 -0.05 -12.24 -10.86
CA ALA A 153 0.99 -11.24 -10.62
C ALA A 153 1.76 -11.60 -9.35
N ARG A 154 3.08 -11.44 -9.43
CA ARG A 154 4.00 -11.55 -8.30
C ARG A 154 5.13 -10.56 -8.48
N VAL A 155 5.33 -9.73 -7.46
CA VAL A 155 6.46 -8.80 -7.40
C VAL A 155 7.16 -9.00 -6.07
N GLU A 156 8.49 -9.02 -6.07
CA GLU A 156 9.27 -9.09 -4.85
C GLU A 156 9.05 -7.82 -4.02
N ALA A 157 8.73 -7.99 -2.74
CA ALA A 157 8.56 -6.91 -1.78
C ALA A 157 9.77 -6.86 -0.82
N GLU A 158 9.72 -5.96 0.15
CA GLU A 158 10.77 -5.83 1.15
C GLU A 158 10.60 -6.88 2.26
N GLY A 159 11.65 -7.09 3.07
CA GLY A 159 11.60 -8.06 4.18
C GLY A 159 11.57 -9.54 3.77
N GLY A 160 11.63 -9.84 2.46
CA GLY A 160 11.46 -11.20 1.94
C GLY A 160 9.99 -11.55 1.62
N CYS A 161 9.09 -10.58 1.75
CA CYS A 161 7.70 -10.69 1.34
C CYS A 161 7.55 -10.57 -0.17
N VAL A 162 6.33 -10.78 -0.65
CA VAL A 162 5.91 -10.53 -2.03
C VAL A 162 4.57 -9.82 -2.11
N LEU A 163 4.39 -9.06 -3.18
CA LEU A 163 3.10 -8.55 -3.58
C LEU A 163 2.47 -9.49 -4.60
N THR A 164 1.23 -9.91 -4.37
CA THR A 164 0.52 -10.80 -5.29
C THR A 164 -0.98 -10.47 -5.42
N ASN A 165 -1.58 -10.86 -6.54
CA ASN A 165 -3.04 -10.91 -6.70
C ASN A 165 -3.61 -12.34 -6.58
N TYR A 166 -2.80 -13.28 -6.09
CA TYR A 166 -3.22 -14.65 -5.84
C TYR A 166 -3.68 -14.81 -4.39
N VAL A 167 -4.99 -15.02 -4.21
CA VAL A 167 -5.56 -15.43 -2.93
C VAL A 167 -5.30 -16.93 -2.74
N ARG A 168 -4.64 -17.31 -1.65
CA ARG A 168 -4.42 -18.73 -1.34
C ARG A 168 -5.77 -19.36 -0.96
N PRO A 169 -6.03 -20.62 -1.34
CA PRO A 169 -7.13 -21.36 -0.76
C PRO A 169 -6.96 -21.39 0.76
N SER A 170 -8.00 -21.06 1.52
CA SER A 170 -8.03 -21.30 2.95
C SER A 170 -7.77 -22.79 3.19
N ASP A 171 -6.86 -23.14 4.09
CA ASP A 171 -6.69 -24.50 4.56
C ASP A 171 -7.86 -24.86 5.50
N ASP A 172 -9.11 -24.78 5.03
CA ASP A 172 -10.31 -25.27 5.72
C ASP A 172 -10.37 -26.81 5.72
N SER A 173 -9.21 -27.45 5.89
CA SER A 173 -9.05 -28.90 5.93
C SER A 173 -8.97 -29.43 7.36
N ASP A 174 -9.75 -28.87 8.28
CA ASP A 174 -10.05 -29.50 9.57
C ASP A 174 -11.51 -30.01 9.62
N TYR A 175 -11.64 -31.26 9.16
CA TYR A 175 -12.59 -32.33 9.56
C TYR A 175 -14.05 -32.02 9.92
#